data_AF-A0A7Y3ESN9-F1
#
_entry.id   AF-A0A7Y3ESN9-F1
#
_cell.length_a   1.000
_cell.length_b   1.000
_cell.length_c   1.000
_cell.angle_alpha   90.00
_cell.angle_beta   90.00
_cell.angle_gamma   90.00
#
_symmetry.space_group_name_H-M   'P 1'
#
loop_
_entity.id
_entity.type
_entity.pdbx_description
1 polymer ?
#
loop_
_entity_poly.entity_id
_entity_poly.type
_entity_poly.pdbx_seq_one_letter_code
_entity_poly.pdbx_strand_id
1 'polypeptide(L)' 'RVDLPNRTMDVLVDDAEMQRRRGDHTPYPARYTTGALAKYAKLVGSAERGAVLD' A
#
# COMPACT_ATOMS: atom_id res chain seq x y z
N ARG A 1 15.53 4.01 -5.82
CA ARG A 1 16.04 4.71 -7.01
C ARG A 1 14.86 5.16 -7.84
N VAL A 2 14.85 6.41 -8.29
CA VAL A 2 13.81 6.94 -9.17
C VAL A 2 14.43 7.14 -10.54
N ASP A 3 13.85 6.54 -11.57
CA ASP A 3 14.27 6.66 -12.97
C ASP A 3 13.13 7.33 -13.77
N LEU A 4 13.30 8.63 -14.03
CA LEU A 4 12.30 9.43 -14.74
C LEU A 4 12.14 9.01 -16.21
N PRO A 5 13.22 8.83 -16.99
CA PRO A 5 13.11 8.38 -18.38
C PRO A 5 12.34 7.07 -18.53
N ASN A 6 12.60 6.08 -17.67
CA ASN A 6 11.96 4.77 -17.74
C ASN A 6 10.66 4.68 -16.93
N ARG A 7 10.32 5.72 -16.16
CA ARG A 7 9.14 5.80 -15.29
C ARG A 7 9.09 4.67 -14.26
N THR A 8 10.24 4.30 -13.70
CA THR A 8 10.32 3.26 -12.65
C THR A 8 10.74 3.84 -11.31
N MET A 9 10.33 3.14 -10.26
CA MET A 9 10.78 3.39 -8.90
C MET A 9 11.20 2.06 -8.28
N ASP A 10 12.50 1.86 -8.14
CA ASP A 10 13.08 0.61 -7.64
C ASP A 10 13.52 0.73 -6.19
N VAL A 11 13.30 -0.32 -5.41
CA VAL A 11 13.89 -0.45 -4.08
C VAL A 11 15.22 -1.20 -4.24
N LEU A 12 16.32 -0.61 -3.79
CA LEU A 12 17.67 -1.19 -3.90
C LEU A 12 17.95 -2.13 -2.70
N VAL A 13 17.07 -3.10 -2.51
CA VAL A 13 17.15 -4.14 -1.47
C VAL A 13 16.86 -5.47 -2.15
N ASP A 14 17.63 -6.49 -1.81
CA ASP A 14 17.49 -7.82 -2.42
C ASP A 14 16.10 -8.42 -2.20
N ASP A 15 15.60 -9.14 -3.21
CA ASP A 15 14.28 -9.76 -3.16
C ASP A 15 14.12 -10.72 -1.99
N ALA A 16 15.16 -11.49 -1.65
CA ALA A 16 15.13 -12.41 -0.52
C ALA A 16 14.87 -11.68 0.81
N GLU A 17 15.51 -10.53 1.01
CA GLU A 17 15.31 -9.70 2.19
C GLU A 17 13.92 -9.03 2.19
N MET A 18 13.45 -8.57 1.02
CA MET A 18 12.11 -8.01 0.88
C MET A 18 11.01 -9.05 1.20
N GLN A 19 11.17 -10.30 0.75
CA GLN A 19 10.24 -11.38 1.08
C GLN A 19 10.25 -11.72 2.57
N ARG A 20 11.44 -11.77 3.19
CA ARG A 20 11.57 -11.96 4.64
C ARG A 20 10.80 -10.88 5.42
N ARG A 21 11.00 -9.60 5.09
CA ARG A 21 10.29 -8.48 5.74
C ARG A 21 8.78 -8.50 5.52
N ARG A 22 8.31 -8.94 4.34
CA ARG A 22 6.88 -9.09 4.05
C ARG A 22 6.24 -10.18 4.91
N GLY A 23 6.96 -11.25 5.21
CA GLY A 23 6.50 -12.29 6.12
C GLY A 23 6.21 -11.76 7.54
N ASP A 24 7.03 -10.81 8.00
CA ASP A 24 6.90 -10.22 9.34
C ASP A 24 5.98 -8.98 9.39
N HIS A 25 5.44 -8.55 8.25
CA HIS A 25 4.69 -7.30 8.17
C HIS A 25 3.31 -7.42 8.84
N THR A 26 3.12 -6.63 9.90
CA THR A 26 1.82 -6.47 10.56
C THR A 26 1.24 -5.09 10.24
N PRO A 27 0.02 -5.00 9.67
CA PRO A 27 -0.63 -3.72 9.42
C PRO A 27 -0.85 -2.91 10.70
N TYR A 28 -0.68 -1.60 10.61
CA TYR A 28 -1.05 -0.71 11.72
C TYR A 28 -2.57 -0.78 11.99
N PRO A 29 -3.00 -0.66 13.26
CA PRO A 29 -4.41 -0.61 13.58
C PRO A 29 -5.06 0.60 12.93
N ALA A 30 -6.31 0.44 12.49
CA ALA A 30 -7.07 1.52 11.88
C ALA A 30 -7.26 2.68 12.88
N ARG A 31 -6.78 3.88 12.50
CA ARG A 31 -6.90 5.08 13.32
C ARG A 31 -8.36 5.48 13.59
N TYR A 32 -9.25 5.21 12.63
CA TYR A 32 -10.68 5.48 12.72
C TYR A 32 -11.45 4.16 12.64
N THR A 33 -12.10 3.79 13.75
CA THR A 33 -12.88 2.54 13.85
C THR A 33 -14.38 2.75 13.63
N THR A 34 -14.84 4.01 13.63
CA THR A 34 -16.25 4.40 13.39
C THR A 34 -16.36 5.56 12.39
N GLY A 35 -17.59 5.89 11.99
CA GLY A 35 -17.88 7.02 11.11
C GLY A 35 -17.52 6.78 9.63
N ALA A 36 -17.44 7.88 8.87
CA ALA A 36 -17.24 7.83 7.42
C ALA A 36 -15.90 7.18 7.03
N LEU A 37 -14.80 7.50 7.74
CA LEU A 37 -13.47 6.97 7.41
C LEU A 37 -13.33 5.48 7.69
N ALA A 38 -14.03 4.96 8.69
CA ALA A 38 -14.08 3.53 8.95
C ALA A 38 -14.83 2.76 7.84
N LYS A 39 -15.84 3.39 7.21
CA LYS A 39 -16.51 2.82 6.02
C LYS A 39 -15.60 2.88 4.79
N TYR A 40 -14.97 4.03 4.56
CA TYR A 40 -14.06 4.25 3.44
C TYR A 40 -12.91 3.24 3.43
N ALA A 41 -12.21 3.07 4.55
CA ALA A 41 -11.09 2.13 4.67
C ALA A 41 -11.45 0.67 4.37
N LYS A 42 -12.74 0.30 4.49
CA LYS A 42 -13.23 -1.04 4.17
C LYS A 42 -13.62 -1.24 2.71
N LEU A 43 -13.97 -0.16 2.00
CA LEU A 43 -14.61 -0.22 0.68
C LEU A 43 -13.74 0.34 -0.44
N VAL A 44 -12.76 1.19 -0.12
CA VAL A 44 -11.95 1.86 -1.14
C VAL A 44 -11.15 0.85 -1.99
N GLY A 45 -11.24 1.00 -3.31
CA GLY A 45 -10.42 0.27 -4.27
C GLY A 45 -8.98 0.82 -4.41
N SER A 46 -8.18 0.17 -5.26
CA SER A 46 -6.80 0.62 -5.56
C SER A 46 -6.80 2.04 -6.14
N ALA A 47 -5.79 2.84 -5.76
CA ALA A 47 -5.60 4.19 -6.30
C ALA A 47 -5.35 4.19 -7.82
N GLU A 48 -4.72 3.13 -8.36
CA GLU A 48 -4.50 2.99 -9.81
C GLU A 48 -5.83 2.89 -10.60
N ARG A 49 -6.90 2.45 -9.92
CA ARG A 49 -8.28 2.33 -10.43
C ARG A 49 -9.18 3.49 -9.99
N GLY A 50 -8.61 4.54 -9.39
CA GLY A 50 -9.33 5.75 -9.01
C GLY A 50 -9.91 5.77 -7.60
N ALA A 51 -9.56 4.81 -6.72
CA ALA A 51 -10.00 4.79 -5.32
C ALA A 51 -11.53 4.89 -5.12
N VAL A 52 -12.29 4.29 -6.04
CA VAL A 52 -13.75 4.23 -5.99
C VAL A 52 -14.25 3.30 -4.86
N LEU A 53 -15.47 3.53 -4.39
CA LEU A 53 -16.16 2.69 -3.43
C LEU A 53 -17.22 1.91 -4.22
N ASP A 54 -16.92 0.68 -4.60
CA ASP A 54 -17.88 -0.24 -5.22
C ASP A 54 -18.58 -1.11 -4.15
#